data_AF-A0A939V572-F1
#
_entry.id   AF-A0A939V572-F1
#
_cell.length_a   1.000
_cell.length_b   1.000
_cell.length_c   1.000
_cell.angle_alpha   90.00
_cell.angle_beta   90.00
_cell.angle_gamma   90.00
#
_symmetry.space_group_name_H-M   'P 1'
#
loop_
_entity.id
_entity.type
_entity.pdbx_description
1 polymer ?
#
loop_
_entity_poly.entity_id
_entity_poly.type
_entity_poly.pdbx_seq_one_letter_code
_entity_poly.pdbx_strand_id
1 'polypeptide(L)'
;MKKSLFSLALAAATATACAQQRVLVLYYSQTGTTQAVAEELCSQLGADIERIEAVVPYDGDFQATIQRSGEEMKSGQLPAIKPVQSRIADYDIVFVGYPIWFGTYAMPIAALVRDYDFAGKAVVPFCTFGSGGLNTSSEALRKALSAADVRQGYGVRAARLAAAPAEIDRFLKEQGYKAGTVTPLPEYSEQRPVTEADCAVFSAACSDYQFPLGTPLTVGTRTTATSTDYRFSVRSRGMDGKEATTIIYVTHSTAPGAKPEFTEVVR
;
A
#
# COMPACT_ATOMS: atom_id res chain seq x y z
N MET A 1 -56.80 40.41 2.62
CA MET A 1 -55.45 40.41 2.00
C MET A 1 -54.43 40.01 3.05
N LYS A 2 -53.66 38.97 2.73
CA LYS A 2 -52.66 38.31 3.58
C LYS A 2 -51.54 39.28 4.01
N LYS A 3 -51.19 39.31 5.30
CA LYS A 3 -49.82 39.60 5.74
C LYS A 3 -49.44 38.60 6.83
N SER A 4 -48.55 37.70 6.43
CA SER A 4 -47.99 36.60 7.19
C SER A 4 -47.08 37.13 8.30
N LEU A 5 -47.30 36.68 9.53
CA LEU A 5 -46.34 36.78 10.62
C LEU A 5 -45.39 35.58 10.50
N PHE A 6 -44.16 35.82 10.07
CA PHE A 6 -43.09 34.82 10.14
C PHE A 6 -42.41 34.95 11.50
N SER A 7 -42.64 33.96 12.36
CA SER A 7 -41.85 33.74 13.57
C SER A 7 -40.43 33.34 13.18
N LEU A 8 -39.45 34.12 13.61
CA LEU A 8 -38.03 33.77 13.48
C LEU A 8 -37.69 32.81 14.64
N ALA A 9 -37.74 31.51 14.37
CA ALA A 9 -37.14 30.52 15.25
C ALA A 9 -35.63 30.53 15.01
N LEU A 10 -34.87 30.99 16.01
CA LEU A 10 -33.42 30.90 16.01
C LEU A 10 -33.03 29.43 16.26
N ALA A 11 -32.82 28.68 15.20
CA ALA A 11 -32.15 27.39 15.30
C ALA A 11 -30.67 27.65 15.61
N ALA A 12 -30.27 27.41 16.86
CA ALA A 12 -28.87 27.32 17.22
C ALA A 12 -28.25 26.17 16.42
N ALA A 13 -27.48 26.49 15.38
CA ALA A 13 -26.60 25.53 14.75
C ALA A 13 -25.54 25.15 15.79
N THR A 14 -25.68 23.96 16.38
CA THR A 14 -24.56 23.33 17.07
C THR A 14 -23.48 23.09 16.03
N ALA A 15 -22.44 23.93 16.05
CA ALA A 15 -21.18 23.62 15.42
C ALA A 15 -20.62 22.38 16.12
N THR A 16 -20.90 21.20 15.57
CA THR A 16 -20.08 20.02 15.86
C THR A 16 -18.69 20.37 15.37
N ALA A 17 -17.77 20.63 16.30
CA ALA A 17 -16.35 20.69 15.96
C ALA A 17 -16.01 19.42 15.19
N CYS A 18 -15.48 19.56 13.96
CA CYS A 18 -14.88 18.44 13.25
C CYS A 18 -13.72 17.95 14.14
N ALA A 19 -13.97 16.92 14.94
CA ALA A 19 -12.89 16.28 15.68
C ALA A 19 -11.88 15.79 14.65
N GLN A 20 -10.64 16.25 14.75
CA GLN A 20 -9.53 15.73 13.96
C GLN A 20 -9.47 14.22 14.22
N GLN A 21 -9.62 13.40 13.17
CA GLN A 21 -9.58 11.95 13.30
C GLN A 21 -8.24 11.52 13.94
N ARG A 22 -8.30 10.66 14.95
CA ARG A 22 -7.10 10.11 15.58
C ARG A 22 -6.56 8.97 14.72
N VAL A 23 -5.30 9.09 14.32
CA VAL A 23 -4.63 8.12 13.44
C VAL A 23 -3.49 7.43 14.18
N LEU A 24 -3.41 6.11 14.04
CA LEU A 24 -2.31 5.28 14.51
C LEU A 24 -1.62 4.59 13.32
N VAL A 25 -0.29 4.57 13.31
CA VAL A 25 0.53 3.82 12.35
C VAL A 25 1.20 2.66 13.10
N LEU A 26 0.68 1.44 12.91
CA LEU A 26 1.30 0.21 13.38
C LEU A 26 2.13 -0.39 12.24
N TYR A 27 3.39 -0.74 12.48
CA TYR A 27 4.20 -1.33 11.41
C TYR A 27 5.23 -2.34 11.90
N TYR A 28 5.49 -3.36 11.10
CA TYR A 28 6.70 -4.19 11.24
C TYR A 28 7.73 -3.77 10.20
N SER A 29 9.00 -3.73 10.58
CA SER A 29 10.11 -3.59 9.63
C SER A 29 11.30 -4.42 10.10
N GLN A 30 11.93 -5.15 9.18
CA GLN A 30 13.17 -5.86 9.48
C GLN A 30 14.38 -4.96 9.22
N THR A 31 14.47 -4.42 8.00
CA THR A 31 15.63 -3.69 7.48
C THR A 31 15.44 -2.18 7.40
N GLY A 32 14.32 -1.66 7.93
CA GLY A 32 14.05 -0.21 7.98
C GLY A 32 13.30 0.36 6.78
N THR A 33 13.13 -0.36 5.67
CA THR A 33 12.40 0.18 4.49
C THR A 33 10.95 0.51 4.82
N THR A 34 10.24 -0.38 5.50
CA THR A 34 8.84 -0.15 5.94
C THR A 34 8.78 0.91 7.03
N GLN A 35 9.81 1.00 7.87
CA GLN A 35 9.93 2.06 8.88
C GLN A 35 9.95 3.44 8.24
N ALA A 36 10.74 3.64 7.18
CA ALA A 36 10.80 4.93 6.48
C ALA A 36 9.42 5.34 5.92
N VAL A 37 8.63 4.39 5.40
CA VAL A 37 7.26 4.66 4.94
C VAL A 37 6.33 4.99 6.10
N ALA A 38 6.46 4.28 7.23
CA ALA A 38 5.67 4.53 8.43
C ALA A 38 5.95 5.91 9.03
N GLU A 39 7.22 6.30 9.11
CA GLU A 39 7.67 7.62 9.57
C GLU A 39 7.18 8.74 8.65
N GLU A 40 7.17 8.52 7.33
CA GLU A 40 6.61 9.47 6.36
C GLU A 40 5.09 9.65 6.55
N LEU A 41 4.33 8.56 6.71
CA LEU A 41 2.90 8.62 7.02
C LEU A 41 2.64 9.37 8.34
N CYS A 42 3.41 9.05 9.38
CA CYS A 42 3.35 9.72 10.69
C CYS A 42 3.59 11.22 10.56
N SER A 43 4.65 11.62 9.86
CA SER A 43 5.02 13.02 9.61
C SER A 43 3.90 13.79 8.88
N GLN A 44 3.32 13.19 7.84
CA GLN A 44 2.32 13.87 7.03
C GLN A 44 0.93 13.96 7.67
N LEU A 45 0.59 13.04 8.58
CA LEU A 45 -0.71 12.97 9.24
C LEU A 45 -0.71 13.53 10.66
N GLY A 46 0.47 13.74 11.26
CA GLY A 46 0.56 13.99 12.71
C GLY A 46 0.01 12.82 13.52
N ALA A 47 0.21 11.59 13.03
CA ALA A 47 -0.30 10.37 13.63
C ALA A 47 0.59 9.88 14.78
N ASP A 48 0.02 9.06 15.67
CA ASP A 48 0.82 8.26 16.58
C ASP A 48 1.45 7.09 15.79
N ILE A 49 2.66 6.65 16.15
CA ILE A 49 3.39 5.59 15.46
C ILE A 49 3.94 4.57 16.45
N GLU A 50 3.78 3.29 16.15
CA GLU A 50 4.33 2.21 16.96
C GLU A 50 4.84 1.05 16.09
N ARG A 51 6.05 0.59 16.43
CA ARG A 51 6.69 -0.54 15.78
C ARG A 51 6.27 -1.84 16.45
N ILE A 52 5.79 -2.78 15.65
CA ILE A 52 5.57 -4.17 16.06
C ILE A 52 6.92 -4.86 16.13
N GLU A 53 7.20 -5.50 17.26
CA GLU A 53 8.45 -6.23 17.50
C GLU A 53 8.18 -7.70 17.80
N ALA A 54 8.84 -8.62 17.09
CA ALA A 54 8.87 -10.01 17.50
C ALA A 54 9.72 -10.17 18.78
N VAL A 55 9.27 -11.01 19.71
CA VAL A 55 10.02 -11.32 20.95
C VAL A 55 11.38 -11.94 20.62
N VAL A 56 11.39 -12.85 19.64
CA VAL A 56 12.61 -13.35 18.99
C VAL A 56 12.78 -12.60 17.66
N PRO A 57 13.70 -11.63 17.56
CA PRO A 57 13.89 -10.82 16.35
C PRO A 57 14.25 -11.65 15.11
N TYR A 58 14.01 -11.12 13.92
CA TYR A 58 14.53 -11.66 12.66
C TYR A 58 15.87 -10.96 12.36
N ASP A 59 16.91 -11.34 13.11
CA ASP A 59 18.26 -10.78 13.07
C ASP A 59 19.19 -11.47 12.06
N GLY A 60 18.78 -12.62 11.53
CA GLY A 60 19.49 -13.33 10.47
C GLY A 60 19.45 -12.63 9.11
N ASP A 61 20.22 -13.16 8.17
CA ASP A 61 20.23 -12.71 6.79
C ASP A 61 18.93 -13.05 6.04
N PHE A 62 18.90 -12.73 4.75
CA PHE A 62 17.76 -13.03 3.90
C PHE A 62 17.38 -14.53 3.91
N GLN A 63 18.35 -15.44 3.89
CA GLN A 63 18.08 -16.89 3.86
C GLN A 63 17.51 -17.38 5.19
N ALA A 64 18.08 -16.94 6.31
CA ALA A 64 17.56 -17.25 7.64
C ALA A 64 16.12 -16.73 7.81
N THR A 65 15.83 -15.54 7.27
CA THR A 65 14.49 -14.94 7.30
C THR A 65 13.50 -15.76 6.49
N ILE A 66 13.86 -16.13 5.26
CA ILE A 66 13.02 -16.95 4.37
C ILE A 66 12.75 -18.33 4.97
N GLN A 67 13.78 -18.98 5.56
CA GLN A 67 13.62 -20.27 6.21
C GLN A 67 12.62 -20.17 7.37
N ARG A 68 12.89 -19.29 8.34
CA ARG A 68 12.05 -19.13 9.52
C ARG A 68 10.61 -18.75 9.16
N SER A 69 10.43 -17.71 8.34
CA SER A 69 9.07 -17.26 7.97
C SER A 69 8.32 -18.30 7.14
N GLY A 70 9.03 -19.11 6.34
CA GLY A 70 8.43 -20.24 5.62
C GLY A 70 7.97 -21.37 6.55
N GLU A 71 8.73 -21.68 7.60
CA GLU A 71 8.36 -22.66 8.63
C GLU A 71 7.15 -22.18 9.46
N GLU A 72 7.16 -20.92 9.89
CA GLU A 72 6.05 -20.28 10.62
C GLU A 72 4.76 -20.30 9.77
N MET A 73 4.86 -19.97 8.48
CA MET A 73 3.71 -19.97 7.57
C MET A 73 3.17 -21.39 7.33
N LYS A 74 4.04 -22.39 7.15
CA LYS A 74 3.62 -23.79 6.92
C LYS A 74 2.99 -24.42 8.16
N SER A 75 3.53 -24.12 9.34
CA SER A 75 3.05 -24.68 10.61
C SER A 75 1.87 -23.93 11.20
N GLY A 76 1.64 -22.67 10.78
CA GLY A 76 0.70 -21.75 11.42
C GLY A 76 1.18 -21.23 12.78
N GLN A 77 2.40 -21.57 13.20
CA GLN A 77 2.98 -21.10 14.45
C GLN A 77 3.57 -19.71 14.25
N LEU A 78 2.75 -18.69 14.50
CA LEU A 78 3.16 -17.30 14.38
C LEU A 78 4.17 -16.91 15.47
N PRO A 79 5.12 -16.00 15.17
CA PRO A 79 6.05 -15.49 16.18
C PRO A 79 5.30 -14.80 17.31
N ALA A 80 5.77 -14.95 18.54
CA ALA A 80 5.32 -14.10 19.64
C ALA A 80 5.78 -12.66 19.37
N ILE A 81 4.89 -11.69 19.59
CA ILE A 81 5.20 -10.26 19.51
C ILE A 81 5.20 -9.63 20.91
N LYS A 82 6.00 -8.57 21.07
CA LYS A 82 5.94 -7.76 22.29
C LYS A 82 4.56 -7.08 22.39
N PRO A 83 4.06 -6.78 23.60
CA PRO A 83 2.79 -6.11 23.76
C PRO A 83 2.75 -4.75 23.05
N VAL A 84 1.69 -4.50 22.29
CA VAL A 84 1.38 -3.20 21.68
C VAL A 84 0.91 -2.27 22.80
N GLN A 85 1.59 -1.14 22.94
CA GLN A 85 1.33 -0.15 23.99
C GLN A 85 0.15 0.75 23.62
N SER A 86 -0.04 1.03 22.33
CA SER A 86 -1.16 1.81 21.83
C SER A 86 -2.46 1.06 21.98
N ARG A 87 -3.44 1.69 22.62
CA ARG A 87 -4.81 1.17 22.66
C ARG A 87 -5.52 1.48 21.35
N ILE A 88 -5.59 0.50 20.45
CA ILE A 88 -6.23 0.59 19.12
C ILE A 88 -7.65 1.18 19.18
N ALA A 89 -8.40 0.91 20.26
CA ALA A 89 -9.74 1.43 20.46
C ALA A 89 -9.82 2.98 20.47
N ASP A 90 -8.74 3.68 20.80
CA ASP A 90 -8.69 5.14 20.94
C ASP A 90 -8.44 5.87 19.61
N TYR A 91 -8.37 5.13 18.50
CA TYR A 91 -8.09 5.65 17.16
C TYR A 91 -9.24 5.38 16.19
N ASP A 92 -9.47 6.31 15.27
CA ASP A 92 -10.48 6.19 14.22
C ASP A 92 -9.93 5.40 13.03
N ILE A 93 -8.66 5.63 12.70
CA ILE A 93 -7.96 5.06 11.56
C ILE A 93 -6.67 4.42 12.04
N VAL A 94 -6.41 3.18 11.59
CA VAL A 94 -5.17 2.46 11.86
C VAL A 94 -4.50 2.07 10.56
N PHE A 95 -3.35 2.66 10.28
CA PHE A 95 -2.47 2.23 9.21
C PHE A 95 -1.68 1.00 9.67
N VAL A 96 -1.65 -0.06 8.86
CA VAL A 96 -0.95 -1.31 9.18
C VAL A 96 0.12 -1.60 8.13
N GLY A 97 1.38 -1.52 8.54
CA GLY A 97 2.57 -1.53 7.70
C GLY A 97 3.37 -2.83 7.76
N TYR A 98 3.79 -3.35 6.60
CA TYR A 98 4.60 -4.56 6.55
C TYR A 98 5.49 -4.67 5.30
N PRO A 99 6.65 -5.35 5.39
CA PRO A 99 7.29 -5.89 4.21
C PRO A 99 6.46 -7.07 3.66
N ILE A 100 6.49 -7.25 2.34
CA ILE A 100 5.89 -8.43 1.70
C ILE A 100 6.83 -9.63 1.84
N TRP A 101 6.37 -10.69 2.52
CA TRP A 101 7.02 -11.99 2.65
C TRP A 101 6.12 -13.08 2.07
N PHE A 102 6.66 -13.89 1.16
CA PHE A 102 5.91 -14.94 0.43
C PHE A 102 4.60 -14.44 -0.21
N GLY A 103 4.57 -13.20 -0.70
CA GLY A 103 3.42 -12.60 -1.39
C GLY A 103 2.32 -12.05 -0.47
N THR A 104 2.52 -12.04 0.84
CA THR A 104 1.59 -11.45 1.82
C THR A 104 2.32 -10.67 2.92
N TYR A 105 1.60 -10.14 3.91
CA TYR A 105 2.18 -9.44 5.05
C TYR A 105 3.07 -10.34 5.92
N ALA A 106 4.11 -9.74 6.50
CA ALA A 106 5.08 -10.43 7.35
C ALA A 106 4.44 -11.11 8.58
N MET A 107 5.07 -12.19 9.06
CA MET A 107 4.55 -13.01 10.17
C MET A 107 4.31 -12.24 11.49
N PRO A 108 5.11 -11.21 11.85
CA PRO A 108 4.78 -10.36 13.01
C PRO A 108 3.46 -9.60 12.86
N ILE A 109 3.07 -9.20 11.65
CA ILE A 109 1.75 -8.62 11.41
C ILE A 109 0.66 -9.68 11.45
N ALA A 110 0.93 -10.90 10.98
CA ALA A 110 0.00 -12.01 11.17
C ALA A 110 -0.29 -12.26 12.67
N ALA A 111 0.73 -12.16 13.54
CA ALA A 111 0.54 -12.25 14.99
C ALA A 111 -0.28 -11.06 15.53
N LEU A 112 0.02 -9.83 15.10
CA LEU A 112 -0.74 -8.63 15.48
C LEU A 112 -2.25 -8.79 15.19
N VAL A 113 -2.61 -9.19 13.97
CA VAL A 113 -4.03 -9.30 13.57
C VAL A 113 -4.75 -10.46 14.24
N ARG A 114 -4.02 -11.46 14.73
CA ARG A 114 -4.57 -12.55 15.54
C ARG A 114 -4.82 -12.10 16.97
N ASP A 115 -3.89 -11.34 17.55
CA ASP A 115 -3.83 -11.07 18.99
C ASP A 115 -4.59 -9.81 19.41
N TYR A 116 -4.89 -8.90 18.47
CA TYR A 116 -5.51 -7.60 18.76
C TYR A 116 -6.82 -7.39 18.00
N ASP A 117 -7.76 -6.69 18.64
CA ASP A 117 -9.08 -6.40 18.06
C ASP A 117 -9.07 -5.11 17.22
N PHE A 118 -9.50 -5.25 15.97
CA PHE A 118 -9.67 -4.16 15.01
C PHE A 118 -11.15 -3.97 14.61
N ALA A 119 -12.10 -4.63 15.28
CA ALA A 119 -13.51 -4.56 14.94
C ALA A 119 -14.02 -3.12 14.90
N GLY A 120 -14.73 -2.77 13.82
CA GLY A 120 -15.27 -1.43 13.58
C GLY A 120 -14.23 -0.35 13.26
N LYS A 121 -12.94 -0.68 13.18
CA LYS A 121 -11.88 0.28 12.82
C LYS A 121 -11.75 0.43 11.31
N ALA A 122 -11.39 1.64 10.87
CA ALA A 122 -10.88 1.86 9.54
C ALA A 122 -9.42 1.41 9.50
N VAL A 123 -9.10 0.37 8.73
CA VAL A 123 -7.74 -0.17 8.62
C VAL A 123 -7.20 0.12 7.23
N VAL A 124 -6.04 0.77 7.16
CA VAL A 124 -5.39 1.16 5.90
C VAL A 124 -4.08 0.38 5.75
N PRO A 125 -4.01 -0.65 4.90
CA PRO A 125 -2.76 -1.38 4.71
C PRO A 125 -1.72 -0.50 4.03
N PHE A 126 -0.46 -0.67 4.39
CA PHE A 126 0.64 -0.25 3.54
C PHE A 126 1.75 -1.28 3.51
N CYS A 127 2.43 -1.39 2.37
CA CYS A 127 3.48 -2.38 2.23
C CYS A 127 4.71 -1.87 1.49
N THR A 128 5.85 -2.42 1.86
CA THR A 128 7.07 -2.32 1.06
C THR A 128 7.41 -3.67 0.45
N PHE A 129 7.90 -3.67 -0.80
CA PHE A 129 8.15 -4.94 -1.48
C PHE A 129 9.33 -4.90 -2.44
N GLY A 130 10.03 -6.04 -2.51
CA GLY A 130 10.85 -6.39 -3.68
C GLY A 130 9.98 -6.99 -4.79
N SER A 131 9.02 -7.83 -4.40
CA SER A 131 8.06 -8.55 -5.25
C SER A 131 6.71 -8.77 -4.55
N GLY A 132 5.68 -9.16 -5.31
CA GLY A 132 4.33 -9.47 -4.79
C GLY A 132 3.37 -8.27 -4.83
N GLY A 133 3.73 -7.17 -4.17
CA GLY A 133 2.93 -5.95 -4.15
C GLY A 133 1.76 -5.97 -3.15
N LEU A 134 0.96 -4.90 -3.18
CA LEU A 134 -0.07 -4.63 -2.17
C LEU A 134 -1.31 -5.53 -2.30
N ASN A 135 -1.74 -5.84 -3.54
CA ASN A 135 -3.06 -6.41 -3.81
C ASN A 135 -3.35 -7.69 -2.98
N THR A 136 -2.57 -8.74 -3.21
CA THR A 136 -2.73 -10.04 -2.52
C THR A 136 -2.63 -9.90 -0.99
N SER A 137 -1.71 -9.09 -0.49
CA SER A 137 -1.55 -8.88 0.96
C SER A 137 -2.73 -8.15 1.59
N SER A 138 -3.33 -7.19 0.88
CA SER A 138 -4.47 -6.41 1.35
C SER A 138 -5.75 -7.25 1.37
N GLU A 139 -5.92 -8.14 0.39
CA GLU A 139 -7.00 -9.13 0.39
C GLU A 139 -6.87 -10.11 1.56
N ALA A 140 -5.65 -10.61 1.80
CA ALA A 140 -5.37 -11.46 2.96
C ALA A 140 -5.69 -10.72 4.28
N LEU A 141 -5.32 -9.44 4.38
CA LEU A 141 -5.56 -8.62 5.57
C LEU A 141 -7.06 -8.39 5.78
N ARG A 142 -7.80 -8.09 4.70
CA ARG A 142 -9.26 -7.96 4.70
C ARG A 142 -9.96 -9.23 5.17
N LYS A 143 -9.45 -10.40 4.77
CA LYS A 143 -9.98 -11.69 5.24
C LYS A 143 -9.70 -11.91 6.73
N ALA A 144 -8.49 -11.58 7.19
CA ALA A 144 -8.11 -11.71 8.60
C ALA A 144 -8.91 -10.76 9.50
N LEU A 145 -9.13 -9.53 9.04
CA LEU A 145 -9.84 -8.47 9.76
C LEU A 145 -11.27 -8.28 9.24
N SER A 146 -12.04 -9.37 9.16
CA SER A 146 -13.39 -9.34 8.58
C SER A 146 -14.40 -8.44 9.30
N ALA A 147 -14.14 -8.08 10.56
CA ALA A 147 -14.95 -7.14 11.35
C ALA A 147 -14.47 -5.67 11.23
N ALA A 148 -13.39 -5.40 10.51
CA ALA A 148 -12.86 -4.06 10.29
C ALA A 148 -13.23 -3.54 8.89
N ASP A 149 -13.27 -2.23 8.73
CA ASP A 149 -13.36 -1.57 7.43
C ASP A 149 -11.94 -1.44 6.83
N VAL A 150 -11.47 -2.51 6.19
CA VAL A 150 -10.16 -2.49 5.51
C VAL A 150 -10.28 -1.67 4.21
N ARG A 151 -9.57 -0.56 4.11
CA ARG A 151 -9.67 0.38 2.98
C ARG A 151 -8.59 0.16 1.93
N GLN A 152 -8.63 0.97 0.87
CA GLN A 152 -7.54 1.03 -0.10
C GLN A 152 -6.24 1.46 0.60
N GLY A 153 -5.17 0.70 0.36
CA GLY A 153 -3.87 0.93 0.95
C GLY A 153 -2.85 1.57 0.02
N TYR A 154 -1.61 1.68 0.50
CA TYR A 154 -0.46 2.20 -0.25
C TYR A 154 0.66 1.15 -0.35
N GLY A 155 1.19 0.92 -1.54
CA GLY A 155 2.29 0.00 -1.76
C GLY A 155 3.44 0.68 -2.48
N VAL A 156 4.67 0.47 -2.00
CA VAL A 156 5.87 0.99 -2.67
C VAL A 156 6.95 -0.07 -2.78
N ARG A 157 7.63 -0.10 -3.93
CA ARG A 157 8.82 -0.94 -4.07
C ARG A 157 9.97 -0.37 -3.27
N ALA A 158 10.78 -1.25 -2.67
CA ALA A 158 11.98 -0.84 -1.93
C ALA A 158 12.93 0.00 -2.81
N ALA A 159 13.04 -0.35 -4.11
CA ALA A 159 13.85 0.39 -5.08
C ALA A 159 13.32 1.81 -5.39
N ARG A 160 12.06 2.10 -5.05
CA ARG A 160 11.37 3.38 -5.31
C ARG A 160 11.11 4.17 -4.03
N LEU A 161 11.81 3.88 -2.94
CA LEU A 161 11.57 4.54 -1.65
C LEU A 161 11.74 6.06 -1.73
N ALA A 162 12.60 6.57 -2.61
CA ALA A 162 12.78 8.01 -2.84
C ALA A 162 11.51 8.70 -3.41
N ALA A 163 10.62 7.96 -4.07
CA ALA A 163 9.35 8.49 -4.58
C ALA A 163 8.24 8.51 -3.51
N ALA A 164 8.41 7.76 -2.40
CA ALA A 164 7.37 7.52 -1.42
C ALA A 164 6.76 8.81 -0.81
N PRO A 165 7.53 9.85 -0.44
CA PRO A 165 6.93 11.06 0.15
C PRO A 165 5.88 11.74 -0.75
N ALA A 166 6.16 11.87 -2.05
CA ALA A 166 5.24 12.48 -3.01
C ALA A 166 4.04 11.58 -3.32
N GLU A 167 4.28 10.27 -3.43
CA GLU A 167 3.21 9.29 -3.66
C GLU A 167 2.27 9.18 -2.45
N ILE A 168 2.81 9.19 -1.23
CA ILE A 168 2.04 9.20 0.02
C ILE A 168 1.23 10.48 0.12
N ASP A 169 1.81 11.66 -0.14
CA ASP A 169 1.07 12.93 -0.10
C ASP A 169 -0.14 12.91 -1.05
N ARG A 170 0.08 12.41 -2.28
CA ARG A 170 -1.00 12.22 -3.24
C ARG A 170 -2.06 11.24 -2.73
N PHE A 171 -1.64 10.05 -2.29
CA PHE A 171 -2.52 9.00 -1.79
C PHE A 171 -3.39 9.50 -0.63
N LEU A 172 -2.79 10.16 0.36
CA LEU A 172 -3.51 10.68 1.52
C LEU A 172 -4.56 11.72 1.13
N LYS A 173 -4.28 12.57 0.13
CA LYS A 173 -5.26 13.55 -0.38
C LYS A 173 -6.37 12.91 -1.20
N GLU A 174 -6.04 11.95 -2.08
CA GLU A 174 -7.02 11.23 -2.90
C GLU A 174 -8.02 10.44 -2.06
N GLN A 175 -7.53 9.82 -0.98
CA GLN A 175 -8.35 9.01 -0.08
C GLN A 175 -9.01 9.83 1.03
N GLY A 176 -8.76 11.15 1.09
CA GLY A 176 -9.37 12.05 2.07
C GLY A 176 -8.79 11.96 3.49
N TYR A 177 -7.62 11.34 3.67
CA TYR A 177 -6.90 11.30 4.95
C TYR A 177 -6.16 12.60 5.26
N LYS A 178 -5.83 13.38 4.24
CA LYS A 178 -5.13 14.66 4.34
C LYS A 178 -5.84 15.71 3.49
N ALA A 179 -6.03 16.90 4.05
CA ALA A 179 -6.63 18.01 3.31
C ALA A 179 -5.75 18.40 2.11
N GLY A 180 -6.40 18.67 0.98
CA GLY A 180 -5.74 19.14 -0.23
C GLY A 180 -6.45 18.68 -1.49
N THR A 181 -6.08 19.29 -2.60
CA THR A 181 -6.54 18.89 -3.93
C THR A 181 -5.39 18.25 -4.69
N VAL A 182 -5.68 17.18 -5.42
CA VAL A 182 -4.75 16.60 -6.39
C VAL A 182 -5.32 16.81 -7.79
N THR A 183 -4.44 17.08 -8.75
CA THR A 183 -4.84 17.00 -10.15
C THR A 183 -5.15 15.54 -10.47
N PRO A 184 -6.36 15.22 -10.97
CA PRO A 184 -6.69 13.86 -11.38
C PRO A 184 -5.69 13.37 -12.42
N LEU A 185 -5.27 12.11 -12.29
CA LEU A 185 -4.44 11.49 -13.32
C LEU A 185 -5.30 11.30 -14.58
N PRO A 186 -4.75 11.57 -15.78
CA PRO A 186 -5.45 11.23 -17.01
C PRO A 186 -5.77 9.74 -17.07
N GLU A 187 -6.84 9.39 -17.78
CA GLU A 187 -7.14 7.98 -18.05
C GLU A 187 -6.03 7.37 -18.93
N TYR A 188 -5.83 6.06 -18.76
CA TYR A 188 -4.99 5.32 -19.68
C TYR A 188 -5.65 5.24 -21.06
N SER A 189 -4.85 5.32 -22.11
CA SER A 189 -5.28 5.02 -23.46
C SER A 189 -5.86 3.60 -23.57
N GLU A 190 -6.61 3.36 -24.64
CA GLU A 190 -6.97 2.00 -25.03
C GLU A 190 -5.72 1.11 -25.15
N GLN A 191 -5.90 -0.17 -24.83
CA GLN A 191 -4.85 -1.16 -24.93
C GLN A 191 -4.56 -1.43 -26.41
N ARG A 192 -3.30 -1.31 -26.79
CA ARG A 192 -2.80 -1.66 -28.14
C ARG A 192 -1.67 -2.69 -28.04
N PRO A 193 -1.38 -3.48 -29.10
CA PRO A 193 -0.18 -4.31 -29.13
C PRO A 193 1.09 -3.52 -28.80
N VAL A 194 2.00 -4.16 -28.09
CA VAL A 194 3.30 -3.55 -27.76
C VAL A 194 4.17 -3.37 -29.00
N THR A 195 4.90 -2.27 -29.05
CA THR A 195 5.96 -2.01 -30.02
C THR A 195 7.32 -2.40 -29.43
N GLU A 196 8.37 -2.39 -30.26
CA GLU A 196 9.74 -2.59 -29.79
C GLU A 196 10.16 -1.57 -28.73
N ALA A 197 9.74 -0.30 -28.87
CA ALA A 197 10.00 0.74 -27.89
C ALA A 197 9.30 0.47 -26.55
N ASP A 198 8.06 -0.01 -26.57
CA ASP A 198 7.34 -0.38 -25.35
C ASP A 198 8.01 -1.57 -24.65
N CYS A 199 8.47 -2.57 -25.42
CA CYS A 199 9.22 -3.70 -24.90
C CYS A 199 10.56 -3.28 -24.28
N ALA A 200 11.24 -2.27 -24.84
CA ALA A 200 12.47 -1.72 -24.28
C ALA A 200 12.22 -1.02 -22.94
N VAL A 201 11.15 -0.22 -22.84
CA VAL A 201 10.71 0.42 -21.59
C VAL A 201 10.40 -0.64 -20.53
N PHE A 202 9.61 -1.66 -20.90
CA PHE A 202 9.26 -2.76 -20.00
C PHE A 202 10.51 -3.50 -19.51
N SER A 203 11.40 -3.88 -20.42
CA SER A 203 12.64 -4.60 -20.09
C SER A 203 13.55 -3.79 -19.18
N ALA A 204 13.70 -2.49 -19.43
CA ALA A 204 14.50 -1.59 -18.59
C ALA A 204 13.88 -1.41 -17.20
N ALA A 205 12.55 -1.30 -17.10
CA ALA A 205 11.86 -1.14 -15.83
C ALA A 205 11.90 -2.38 -14.94
N CYS A 206 11.97 -3.55 -15.57
CA CYS A 206 11.89 -4.85 -14.93
C CYS A 206 13.25 -5.53 -14.76
N SER A 207 14.35 -4.93 -15.21
CA SER A 207 15.68 -5.57 -15.25
C SER A 207 16.16 -6.05 -13.87
N ASP A 208 15.84 -5.29 -12.83
CA ASP A 208 16.32 -5.55 -11.47
C ASP A 208 15.29 -6.36 -10.65
N TYR A 209 14.26 -6.87 -11.31
CA TYR A 209 13.22 -7.65 -10.66
C TYR A 209 13.56 -9.14 -10.68
N GLN A 210 13.63 -9.74 -9.50
CA GLN A 210 14.19 -11.07 -9.29
C GLN A 210 13.37 -12.23 -9.87
N PHE A 211 12.10 -11.99 -10.24
CA PHE A 211 11.20 -13.03 -10.73
C PHE A 211 10.78 -12.74 -12.17
N PRO A 212 10.66 -13.75 -13.05
CA PRO A 212 10.22 -13.50 -14.42
C PRO A 212 8.79 -12.93 -14.41
N LEU A 213 8.64 -11.71 -14.94
CA LEU A 213 7.35 -11.01 -15.02
C LEU A 213 6.51 -11.45 -16.23
N GLY A 214 7.13 -12.14 -17.19
CA GLY A 214 6.46 -12.66 -18.38
C GLY A 214 6.73 -11.84 -19.64
N THR A 215 5.92 -12.05 -20.67
CA THR A 215 6.04 -11.37 -21.97
C THR A 215 4.95 -10.32 -22.13
N PRO A 216 5.27 -9.03 -22.34
CA PRO A 216 4.26 -8.00 -22.53
C PRO A 216 3.50 -8.23 -23.85
N LEU A 217 2.18 -8.07 -23.82
CA LEU A 217 1.27 -8.31 -24.95
C LEU A 217 0.67 -7.01 -25.47
N THR A 218 0.06 -6.25 -24.57
CA THR A 218 -0.54 -4.95 -24.89
C THR A 218 -0.11 -3.90 -23.88
N VAL A 219 -0.22 -2.65 -24.27
CA VAL A 219 0.04 -1.50 -23.42
C VAL A 219 -1.00 -0.42 -23.64
N GLY A 220 -1.43 0.19 -22.55
CA GLY A 220 -2.08 1.50 -22.55
C GLY A 220 -1.18 2.48 -21.82
N THR A 221 -1.21 3.76 -22.19
CA THR A 221 -0.36 4.79 -21.58
C THR A 221 -1.18 5.98 -21.10
N ARG A 222 -0.66 6.70 -20.12
CA ARG A 222 -1.10 8.06 -19.79
C ARG A 222 0.13 8.94 -19.58
N THR A 223 0.00 10.22 -19.90
CA THR A 223 1.10 11.19 -19.74
C THR A 223 0.66 12.27 -18.75
N THR A 224 1.51 12.51 -17.77
CA THR A 224 1.38 13.60 -16.81
C THR A 224 2.43 14.68 -17.14
N ALA A 225 2.44 15.78 -16.38
CA ALA A 225 3.49 16.79 -16.52
C ALA A 225 4.90 16.24 -16.19
N THR A 226 4.98 15.17 -15.39
CA THR A 226 6.24 14.67 -14.81
C THR A 226 6.57 13.24 -15.21
N SER A 227 5.68 12.53 -15.89
CA SER A 227 5.89 11.13 -16.25
C SER A 227 5.05 10.67 -17.44
N THR A 228 5.48 9.57 -18.05
CA THR A 228 4.59 8.67 -18.79
C THR A 228 4.40 7.40 -17.97
N ASP A 229 3.15 7.05 -17.68
CA ASP A 229 2.81 5.79 -17.02
C ASP A 229 2.30 4.80 -18.06
N TYR A 230 2.72 3.56 -17.92
CA TYR A 230 2.40 2.44 -18.79
C TYR A 230 1.63 1.39 -17.99
N ARG A 231 0.57 0.86 -18.58
CA ARG A 231 -0.21 -0.26 -18.09
C ARG A 231 -0.07 -1.41 -19.07
N PHE A 232 0.85 -2.30 -18.80
CA PHE A 232 1.12 -3.48 -19.61
C PHE A 232 0.19 -4.63 -19.23
N SER A 233 -0.41 -5.28 -20.21
CA SER A 233 -0.94 -6.64 -20.07
C SER A 233 0.17 -7.62 -20.41
N VAL A 234 0.46 -8.54 -19.49
CA VAL A 234 1.63 -9.40 -19.57
C VAL A 234 1.22 -10.85 -19.46
N ARG A 235 1.67 -11.66 -20.41
CA ARG A 235 1.53 -13.12 -20.32
C ARG A 235 2.53 -13.64 -19.32
N SER A 236 2.04 -14.08 -18.18
CA SER A 236 2.83 -14.62 -17.09
C SER A 236 2.51 -16.10 -16.88
N ARG A 237 3.41 -16.81 -16.20
CA ARG A 237 3.17 -18.20 -15.78
C ARG A 237 3.19 -18.26 -14.25
N GLY A 238 2.12 -18.78 -13.66
CA GLY A 238 2.01 -19.00 -12.22
C GLY A 238 2.97 -20.09 -11.73
N MET A 239 3.14 -20.19 -10.41
CA MET A 239 3.94 -21.26 -9.78
C MET A 239 3.33 -22.66 -10.02
N ASP A 240 2.04 -22.74 -10.35
CA ASP A 240 1.33 -23.95 -10.75
C ASP A 240 1.55 -24.32 -12.22
N GLY A 241 2.37 -23.56 -12.95
CA GLY A 241 2.66 -23.75 -14.37
C GLY A 241 1.60 -23.24 -15.33
N LYS A 242 0.47 -22.69 -14.83
CA LYS A 242 -0.60 -22.18 -15.67
C LYS A 242 -0.30 -20.78 -16.17
N GLU A 243 -0.74 -20.49 -17.39
CA GLU A 243 -0.66 -19.14 -17.92
C GLU A 243 -1.74 -18.25 -17.31
N ALA A 244 -1.36 -17.03 -16.99
CA ALA A 244 -2.24 -16.00 -16.47
C ALA A 244 -1.86 -14.65 -17.10
N THR A 245 -2.86 -13.78 -17.26
CA THR A 245 -2.62 -12.39 -17.66
C THR A 245 -2.44 -11.55 -16.40
N THR A 246 -1.27 -10.94 -16.26
CA THR A 246 -0.93 -10.03 -15.16
C THR A 246 -0.88 -8.61 -15.70
N ILE A 247 -1.36 -7.63 -14.93
CA ILE A 247 -1.17 -6.22 -15.24
C ILE A 247 0.08 -5.71 -14.53
N ILE A 248 0.96 -5.06 -15.29
CA ILE A 248 2.20 -4.46 -14.79
C ILE A 248 2.20 -2.98 -15.08
N TYR A 249 2.38 -2.19 -14.04
CA TYR A 249 2.51 -0.75 -14.12
C TYR A 249 3.97 -0.35 -14.12
N VAL A 250 4.32 0.55 -15.03
CA VAL A 250 5.65 1.15 -15.16
C VAL A 250 5.48 2.66 -15.24
N THR A 251 6.34 3.40 -14.57
CA THR A 251 6.39 4.86 -14.66
C THR A 251 7.74 5.28 -15.21
N HIS A 252 7.75 6.11 -16.23
CA HIS A 252 8.95 6.74 -16.76
C HIS A 252 8.88 8.24 -16.51
N SER A 253 9.68 8.73 -15.57
CA SER A 253 9.77 10.16 -15.28
C SER A 253 10.32 10.94 -16.49
N THR A 254 9.82 12.15 -16.70
CA THR A 254 10.34 13.07 -17.73
C THR A 254 11.63 13.77 -17.31
N ALA A 255 12.10 13.54 -16.07
CA ALA A 255 13.36 14.08 -15.59
C ALA A 255 14.56 13.58 -16.44
N PRO A 256 15.54 14.44 -16.76
CA PRO A 256 16.70 14.03 -17.54
C PRO A 256 17.43 12.83 -16.94
N GLY A 257 17.66 11.80 -17.74
CA GLY A 257 18.35 10.58 -17.31
C GLY A 257 17.52 9.62 -16.45
N ALA A 258 16.23 9.90 -16.23
CA ALA A 258 15.36 8.99 -15.51
C ALA A 258 15.21 7.66 -16.26
N LYS A 259 15.35 6.56 -15.52
CA LYS A 259 15.04 5.22 -15.99
C LYS A 259 13.56 4.93 -15.76
N PRO A 260 12.92 4.12 -16.60
CA PRO A 260 11.58 3.64 -16.30
C PRO A 260 11.63 2.72 -15.07
N GLU A 261 10.60 2.79 -14.24
CA GLU A 261 10.54 2.08 -12.97
C GLU A 261 9.29 1.19 -12.94
N PHE A 262 9.47 -0.10 -12.67
CA PHE A 262 8.34 -0.97 -12.33
C PHE A 262 7.72 -0.50 -11.02
N THR A 263 6.42 -0.22 -11.01
CA THR A 263 5.71 0.38 -9.86
C THR A 263 4.81 -0.61 -9.14
N GLU A 264 3.97 -1.33 -9.88
CA GLU A 264 2.96 -2.23 -9.31
C GLU A 264 2.69 -3.43 -10.21
N VAL A 265 2.44 -4.58 -9.58
CA VAL A 265 1.94 -5.79 -10.25
C VAL A 265 0.56 -6.14 -9.70
N VAL A 266 -0.39 -6.39 -10.59
CA VAL A 266 -1.75 -6.85 -10.27
C VAL A 266 -1.98 -8.17 -10.99
N ARG A 267 -2.10 -9.24 -10.20
CA ARG A 267 -2.33 -10.62 -10.67
C ARG A 267 -3.79 -11.02 -10.50
#